data_AF-A0A8B4G9M1-F1
#
_entry.id   AF-A0A8B4G9M1-F1
#
_cell.length_a   1.000
_cell.length_b   1.000
_cell.length_c   1.000
_cell.angle_alpha   90.00
_cell.angle_beta   90.00
_cell.angle_gamma   90.00
#
_symmetry.space_group_name_H-M   'P 1'
#
loop_
_entity.id
_entity.type
_entity.pdbx_description
1 polymer ?
#
loop_
_entity_poly.entity_id
_entity_poly.type
_entity_poly.pdbx_seq_one_letter_code
_entity_poly.pdbx_strand_id
1 'polypeptide(L)' 'MTELPDNILHLPQYQVLGCKSTDDEMHFQVDVPDPIACEECGV' A
#
# COMPACT_ATOMS: atom_id res chain seq x y z
N MET A 1 -8.50 1.82 20.29
CA MET A 1 -8.04 1.95 18.89
C MET A 1 -7.33 3.28 18.81
N THR A 2 -6.09 3.34 18.34
CA THR A 2 -5.37 4.59 18.16
C THR A 2 -5.89 5.25 16.90
N GLU A 3 -6.84 6.16 17.08
CA GLU A 3 -7.36 7.03 16.02
C GLU A 3 -6.19 7.91 15.57
N LEU A 4 -5.76 7.72 14.33
CA LEU A 4 -4.71 8.54 13.73
C LEU A 4 -5.33 9.87 13.28
N PRO A 5 -4.58 10.98 13.34
CA PRO A 5 -5.08 12.28 12.90
C PRO A 5 -5.53 12.27 11.42
N ASP A 6 -6.64 12.96 11.12
CA ASP A 6 -7.20 13.07 9.75
C ASP A 6 -6.26 13.72 8.73
N ASN A 7 -5.16 14.33 9.18
CA ASN A 7 -4.14 14.94 8.33
C ASN A 7 -2.99 13.99 7.97
N ILE A 8 -3.14 12.69 8.20
CA ILE A 8 -2.18 11.67 7.78
C ILE A 8 -2.61 11.07 6.44
N LEU A 9 -1.71 11.08 5.46
CA LEU A 9 -1.92 10.37 4.21
C LEU A 9 -1.87 8.86 4.47
N HIS A 10 -3.03 8.20 4.37
CA HIS A 10 -3.11 6.75 4.43
C HIS A 10 -2.62 6.17 3.10
N LEU A 11 -1.41 5.61 3.10
CA LEU A 11 -0.90 4.90 1.92
C LEU A 11 -1.62 3.56 1.75
N PRO A 12 -1.76 3.05 0.50
CA PRO A 12 -2.31 1.73 0.26
C PRO A 12 -1.52 0.67 1.00
N GLN A 13 -2.23 -0.25 1.63
CA GLN A 13 -1.60 -1.41 2.27
C GLN A 13 -1.37 -2.47 1.20
N TYR A 14 -0.11 -2.81 0.97
CA TYR A 14 0.26 -3.87 0.04
C TYR A 14 0.45 -5.19 0.78
N GLN A 15 -0.16 -6.26 0.29
CA GLN A 15 0.13 -7.62 0.75
C GLN A 15 1.20 -8.24 -0.14
N VAL A 16 2.30 -8.69 0.45
CA VAL A 16 3.34 -9.43 -0.27
C VAL A 16 2.88 -10.88 -0.46
N LEU A 17 2.78 -11.30 -1.71
CA LEU A 17 2.41 -12.67 -2.12
C LEU A 17 3.63 -13.55 -2.34
N GLY A 18 4.77 -12.95 -2.68
CA GLY A 18 6.01 -13.67 -2.94
C GLY A 18 7.21 -12.73 -3.01
N CYS A 19 8.39 -13.31 -2.79
CA CYS A 19 9.66 -12.61 -2.89
C CYS A 19 10.62 -13.44 -3.76
N LYS A 20 11.34 -12.77 -4.65
CA LYS A 20 12.43 -13.32 -5.44
C LYS A 20 13.66 -12.44 -5.25
N SER A 21 14.76 -13.02 -4.82
CA SER A 21 16.06 -12.35 -4.80
C SER A 21 16.87 -12.78 -6.02
N THR A 22 17.41 -11.83 -6.77
CA THR A 22 18.52 -12.04 -7.71
C THR A 22 19.83 -11.58 -7.05
N ASP A 23 20.96 -11.76 -7.73
CA ASP A 23 22.28 -11.46 -7.16
C ASP A 23 22.42 -10.00 -6.66
N ASP A 24 21.70 -9.05 -7.30
CA ASP A 24 21.78 -7.61 -6.98
C ASP A 24 20.41 -6.96 -6.63
N GLU A 25 19.29 -7.68 -6.75
CA GLU A 25 17.95 -7.09 -6.59
C GLU A 25 16.98 -7.97 -5.78
N MET A 26 16.00 -7.31 -5.16
CA MET A 26 14.89 -7.97 -4.48
C MET A 26 13.57 -7.57 -5.13
N HIS A 27 12.88 -8.56 -5.67
CA HIS A 27 11.63 -8.41 -6.39
C HIS A 27 10.49 -8.94 -5.51
N PHE A 28 9.55 -8.07 -5.18
CA PHE A 28 8.35 -8.44 -4.43
C PHE A 28 7.15 -8.53 -5.36
N GLN A 29 6.47 -9.66 -5.34
CA GLN A 29 5.14 -9.78 -5.90
C GLN A 29 4.15 -9.32 -4.83
N VAL A 30 3.39 -8.28 -5.13
CA VAL A 30 2.34 -7.74 -4.25
C VAL A 30 0.98 -7.92 -4.90
N ASP A 31 -0.05 -8.06 -4.06
CA ASP A 31 -1.43 -7.93 -4.52
C ASP A 31 -1.71 -6.47 -4.90
N VAL A 32 -2.65 -6.26 -5.83
CA VAL A 32 -3.05 -4.91 -6.22
C VAL A 32 -3.96 -4.35 -5.14
N PRO A 33 -3.57 -3.28 -4.43
CA PRO A 33 -4.44 -2.71 -3.42
C PRO A 33 -5.64 -2.05 -4.09
N ASP A 34 -6.75 -1.95 -3.35
CA ASP A 34 -7.90 -1.17 -3.78
C ASP A 34 -7.48 0.28 -4.05
N PRO A 35 -7.98 0.91 -5.12
CA PRO A 35 -7.72 2.32 -5.38
C PRO A 35 -8.15 3.15 -4.18
N ILE A 36 -7.23 3.93 -3.63
CA ILE A 36 -7.57 4.94 -2.63
C ILE A 36 -8.14 6.14 -3.38
N ALA A 37 -9.45 6.29 -3.30
CA ALA A 37 -10.12 7.53 -3.69
C ALA A 37 -10.04 8.53 -2.53
N CYS A 38 -9.95 9.82 -2.85
CA CYS A 38 -10.13 10.86 -1.84
C CYS A 38 -11.58 10.81 -1.32
N GLU A 39 -11.79 10.70 -0.01
CA GLU A 39 -13.14 10.61 0.57
C GLU A 39 -13.99 11.88 0.33
N GLU A 40 -13.35 13.04 0.22
CA GLU A 40 -14.05 14.30 -0.07
C GLU A 40 -14.37 14.50 -1.56
N CYS A 41 -13.47 14.07 -2.44
CA CYS A 41 -13.56 14.35 -3.88
C CYS A 41 -14.13 13.17 -4.70
N GLY A 42 -14.08 11.95 -4.16
CA GLY A 42 -14.54 10.72 -4.84
C GLY A 42 -13.73 10.35 -6.09
N VAL A 43 -12.57 10.97 -6.29
CA VAL A 43 -11.62 10.76 -7.40
C VAL A 43 -10.26 10.32 -6.88
#